data_AF-A0AAP8KVG1-F1
#
_entry.id   AF-A0AAP8KVG1-F1
#
_cell.length_a   1.000
_cell.length_b   1.000
_cell.length_c   1.000
_cell.angle_alpha   90.00
_cell.angle_beta   90.00
_cell.angle_gamma   90.00
#
_symmetry.space_group_name_H-M   'P 1'
#
loop_
_entity.id
_entity.type
_entity.pdbx_description
1 polymer ?
#
loop_
_entity_poly.entity_id
_entity_poly.type
_entity_poly.pdbx_seq_one_letter_code
_entity_poly.pdbx_strand_id
1 'polypeptide(L)'
;MSKHPPDKNIPKPIPKPKEQNNTNTLDECEIQTHVHEFTASTKLAEECDDRHNHRFAGVTSEVIPMGNSHVHTIFVNTAFFNHHHEVAITTGPAIPVGNGKHIHFINGTTTLDDDHVHELEFTTLIDRPLL
;
A
#
# COMPACT_ATOMS: atom_id res chain seq x y z
N MET A 1 -40.87 73.43 -30.77
CA MET A 1 -40.30 72.40 -29.88
C MET A 1 -40.10 71.12 -30.70
N SER A 2 -38.90 70.89 -31.21
CA SER A 2 -38.60 69.76 -32.10
C SER A 2 -38.21 68.54 -31.26
N LYS A 3 -38.90 67.41 -31.44
CA LYS A 3 -38.61 66.14 -30.76
C LYS A 3 -37.44 65.47 -31.47
N HIS A 4 -36.28 65.39 -30.80
CA HIS A 4 -35.18 64.53 -31.25
C HIS A 4 -35.51 63.05 -30.93
N PRO A 5 -35.32 62.10 -31.87
CA PRO A 5 -35.51 60.69 -31.62
C PRO A 5 -34.38 60.12 -30.73
N PRO A 6 -34.63 59.05 -29.96
CA PRO A 6 -33.61 58.41 -29.14
C PRO A 6 -32.56 57.69 -30.00
N ASP A 7 -31.30 57.86 -29.60
CA ASP A 7 -30.11 57.29 -30.23
C ASP A 7 -30.11 55.74 -30.12
N LYS A 8 -29.87 55.06 -31.23
CA LYS A 8 -30.00 53.59 -31.40
C LYS A 8 -28.67 52.85 -31.21
N ASN A 9 -27.89 53.19 -30.20
CA ASN A 9 -26.62 52.49 -29.93
C ASN A 9 -26.54 52.02 -28.47
N ILE A 10 -27.30 50.98 -28.15
CA ILE A 10 -27.07 50.17 -26.95
C ILE A 10 -25.98 49.13 -27.30
N PRO A 11 -24.84 49.11 -26.60
CA PRO A 11 -23.83 48.08 -26.80
C PRO A 11 -24.42 46.69 -26.54
N LYS A 12 -24.23 45.75 -27.47
CA LYS A 12 -24.58 44.35 -27.24
C LYS A 12 -23.70 43.77 -26.13
N PRO A 13 -24.23 42.88 -25.26
CA PRO A 13 -23.42 42.24 -24.22
C PRO A 13 -22.26 41.47 -24.86
N ILE A 14 -21.06 41.67 -24.31
CA ILE A 14 -19.87 40.90 -24.65
C ILE A 14 -20.15 39.43 -24.31
N PRO A 15 -19.95 38.46 -25.24
CA PRO A 15 -20.09 37.06 -24.92
C PRO A 15 -19.12 36.69 -23.80
N LYS A 16 -19.65 36.10 -22.72
CA LYS A 16 -18.80 35.55 -21.67
C LYS A 16 -17.86 34.49 -22.29
N PRO A 17 -16.58 34.43 -21.87
CA PRO A 17 -15.70 33.35 -22.29
C PRO A 17 -16.38 32.01 -22.03
N LYS A 18 -16.36 31.10 -23.01
CA LYS A 18 -16.80 29.73 -22.80
C LYS A 18 -15.92 29.14 -21.71
N GLU A 19 -16.53 28.82 -20.58
CA GLU A 19 -15.91 28.05 -19.51
C GLU A 19 -15.51 26.72 -20.14
N GLN A 20 -14.21 26.58 -20.45
CA GLN A 20 -13.65 25.30 -20.78
C GLN A 20 -13.69 24.51 -19.47
N ASN A 21 -14.65 23.60 -19.38
CA ASN A 21 -14.70 22.59 -18.33
C ASN A 21 -13.51 21.67 -18.52
N ASN A 22 -12.35 22.16 -18.10
CA ASN A 22 -11.16 21.37 -17.87
C ASN A 22 -11.46 20.65 -16.57
N THR A 23 -12.18 19.53 -16.65
CA THR A 23 -12.21 18.56 -15.56
C THR A 23 -10.81 17.97 -15.47
N ASN A 24 -9.87 18.75 -14.93
CA ASN A 24 -8.72 18.21 -14.23
C ASN A 24 -9.33 17.45 -13.07
N THR A 25 -9.57 16.16 -13.28
CA THR A 25 -9.81 15.19 -12.22
C THR A 25 -8.54 15.20 -11.38
N LEU A 26 -8.50 16.12 -10.42
CA LEU A 26 -7.51 16.12 -9.37
C LEU A 26 -7.72 14.81 -8.62
N ASP A 27 -6.81 13.89 -8.90
CA ASP A 27 -6.29 12.88 -7.97
C ASP A 27 -7.40 12.22 -7.14
N GLU A 28 -8.03 11.18 -7.70
CA GLU A 28 -8.69 10.18 -6.88
C GLU A 28 -7.61 9.59 -5.99
N CYS A 29 -7.41 10.18 -4.81
CA CYS A 29 -6.58 9.62 -3.75
C CYS A 29 -7.04 8.17 -3.61
N GLU A 30 -6.21 7.23 -4.08
CA GLU A 30 -6.58 5.82 -4.12
C GLU A 30 -6.98 5.41 -2.70
N ILE A 31 -8.29 5.22 -2.52
CA ILE A 31 -8.85 5.03 -1.20
C ILE A 31 -8.30 3.72 -0.68
N GLN A 32 -7.60 3.77 0.44
CA GLN A 32 -7.13 2.57 1.10
C GLN A 32 -8.28 1.60 1.39
N THR A 33 -8.08 0.33 1.04
CA THR A 33 -9.15 -0.65 1.13
C THR A 33 -8.97 -1.65 2.26
N HIS A 34 -7.73 -2.12 2.51
CA HIS A 34 -7.45 -3.13 3.52
C HIS A 34 -5.94 -3.25 3.81
N VAL A 35 -5.65 -4.02 4.84
CA VAL A 35 -4.32 -4.46 5.25
C VAL A 35 -4.43 -5.92 5.66
N HIS A 36 -3.30 -6.61 5.80
CA HIS A 36 -3.28 -7.98 6.32
C HIS A 36 -2.49 -8.10 7.61
N GLU A 37 -3.01 -8.87 8.54
CA GLU A 37 -2.26 -9.36 9.68
C GLU A 37 -1.28 -10.46 9.25
N PHE A 38 -0.21 -10.68 10.02
CA PHE A 38 0.68 -11.81 9.84
C PHE A 38 1.32 -12.24 11.17
N THR A 39 1.68 -13.52 11.23
CA THR A 39 2.54 -14.09 12.27
C THR A 39 3.58 -14.97 11.59
N ALA A 40 4.84 -14.85 11.97
CA ALA A 40 5.92 -15.52 11.29
C ALA A 40 7.07 -15.89 12.24
N SER A 41 7.92 -16.78 11.74
CA SER A 41 9.20 -17.11 12.33
C SER A 41 10.26 -17.08 11.24
N THR A 42 11.49 -16.73 11.61
CA THR A 42 12.63 -16.92 10.73
C THR A 42 12.95 -18.42 10.61
N LYS A 43 13.62 -18.81 9.52
CA LYS A 43 14.27 -20.13 9.44
C LYS A 43 15.47 -20.16 10.39
N LEU A 44 15.97 -21.36 10.67
CA LEU A 44 17.14 -21.53 11.52
C LEU A 44 18.38 -21.00 10.80
N ALA A 45 19.20 -20.25 11.51
CA ALA A 45 20.55 -19.86 11.09
C ALA A 45 21.57 -20.47 12.05
N GLU A 46 22.84 -20.39 11.65
CA GLU A 46 23.98 -20.94 12.39
C GLU A 46 23.87 -22.45 12.66
N GLU A 47 24.85 -23.01 13.37
CA GLU A 47 24.97 -24.45 13.62
C GLU A 47 25.34 -24.71 15.09
N CYS A 48 25.22 -25.97 15.53
CA CYS A 48 25.57 -26.39 16.89
C CYS A 48 24.80 -25.59 17.96
N ASP A 49 25.50 -25.11 19.01
CA ASP A 49 24.91 -24.44 20.16
C ASP A 49 24.39 -23.03 19.83
N ASP A 50 24.88 -22.44 18.73
CA ASP A 50 24.45 -21.12 18.26
C ASP A 50 23.23 -21.22 17.32
N ARG A 51 22.77 -22.42 16.95
CA ARG A 51 21.65 -22.58 16.02
C ARG A 51 20.32 -22.10 16.61
N HIS A 52 19.75 -21.03 16.05
CA HIS A 52 18.52 -20.44 16.58
C HIS A 52 17.63 -19.81 15.49
N ASN A 53 16.47 -19.28 15.90
CA ASN A 53 15.55 -18.52 15.05
C ASN A 53 14.83 -17.43 15.86
N HIS A 54 14.14 -16.53 15.17
CA HIS A 54 13.32 -15.48 15.79
C HIS A 54 11.86 -15.58 15.37
N ARG A 55 10.98 -14.93 16.15
CA ARG A 55 9.54 -14.85 15.90
C ARG A 55 9.10 -13.40 15.74
N PHE A 56 8.06 -13.15 14.96
CA PHE A 56 7.52 -11.80 14.78
C PHE A 56 6.06 -11.85 14.31
N ALA A 57 5.36 -10.74 14.50
CA ALA A 57 3.97 -10.58 14.08
C ALA A 57 3.68 -9.10 13.83
N GLY A 58 2.66 -8.81 13.04
CA GLY A 58 2.30 -7.43 12.73
C GLY A 58 1.17 -7.33 11.71
N VAL A 59 1.05 -6.14 11.14
CA VAL A 59 0.11 -5.80 10.09
C VAL A 59 0.90 -5.15 8.95
N THR A 60 0.54 -5.47 7.71
CA THR A 60 1.17 -4.88 6.53
C THR A 60 0.88 -3.38 6.41
N SER A 61 1.61 -2.70 5.54
CA SER A 61 1.24 -1.37 5.07
C SER A 61 -0.11 -1.37 4.38
N GLU A 62 -0.56 -0.16 4.09
CA GLU A 62 -1.58 0.17 3.11
C GLU A 62 -1.28 -0.47 1.73
N VAL A 63 -2.34 -0.78 0.97
CA VAL A 63 -2.31 -1.30 -0.41
C VAL A 63 -1.46 -0.41 -1.30
N ILE A 64 -0.54 -1.03 -2.04
CA ILE A 64 0.25 -0.41 -3.10
C ILE A 64 -0.14 -1.08 -4.43
N PRO A 65 -0.78 -0.36 -5.37
CA PRO A 65 -1.19 -0.96 -6.64
C PRO A 65 0.01 -1.49 -7.44
N MET A 66 -0.18 -2.65 -8.06
CA MET A 66 0.82 -3.29 -8.90
C MET A 66 0.15 -4.02 -10.07
N GLY A 67 0.01 -3.34 -11.21
CA GLY A 67 -0.63 -3.91 -12.39
C GLY A 67 -2.11 -4.21 -12.15
N ASN A 68 -2.51 -5.48 -12.34
CA ASN A 68 -3.88 -5.96 -12.07
C ASN A 68 -4.05 -6.54 -10.65
N SER A 69 -3.08 -6.33 -9.77
CA SER A 69 -3.03 -6.78 -8.39
C SER A 69 -2.56 -5.62 -7.50
N HIS A 70 -2.26 -5.90 -6.24
CA HIS A 70 -1.52 -5.03 -5.35
C HIS A 70 -0.51 -5.82 -4.52
N VAL A 71 0.33 -5.10 -3.80
CA VAL A 71 1.29 -5.58 -2.81
C VAL A 71 1.19 -4.72 -1.55
N HIS A 72 1.87 -5.15 -0.49
CA HIS A 72 2.07 -4.36 0.70
C HIS A 72 3.55 -4.38 1.10
N THR A 73 3.97 -3.46 1.96
CA THR A 73 5.27 -3.50 2.63
C THR A 73 5.10 -3.91 4.09
N ILE A 74 6.16 -4.46 4.67
CA ILE A 74 6.26 -4.83 6.07
C ILE A 74 7.55 -4.21 6.60
N PHE A 75 7.44 -3.52 7.75
CA PHE A 75 8.58 -3.09 8.54
C PHE A 75 8.36 -3.49 9.99
N VAL A 76 9.16 -4.43 10.52
CA VAL A 76 8.96 -5.00 11.85
C VAL A 76 10.26 -5.51 12.44
N ASN A 77 10.35 -5.51 13.77
CA ASN A 77 11.44 -6.16 14.51
C ASN A 77 11.10 -7.61 14.84
N THR A 78 12.12 -8.47 14.84
CA THR A 78 11.99 -9.80 15.41
C THR A 78 12.02 -9.77 16.93
N ALA A 79 11.44 -10.80 17.55
CA ALA A 79 11.51 -11.00 18.99
C ALA A 79 12.96 -11.25 19.40
N PHE A 80 13.33 -10.70 20.55
CA PHE A 80 14.68 -10.80 21.09
C PHE A 80 15.00 -12.24 21.55
N PHE A 81 16.11 -12.77 21.04
CA PHE A 81 16.74 -14.01 21.49
C PHE A 81 18.24 -13.82 21.35
N ASN A 82 18.91 -13.38 22.42
CA ASN A 82 20.29 -12.85 22.43
C ASN A 82 20.48 -11.55 21.61
N HIS A 83 19.96 -11.50 20.40
CA HIS A 83 19.87 -10.31 19.56
C HIS A 83 18.49 -10.25 18.85
N HIS A 84 18.32 -9.32 17.92
CA HIS A 84 17.10 -9.19 17.10
C HIS A 84 17.44 -8.60 15.74
N HIS A 85 16.61 -8.91 14.75
CA HIS A 85 16.75 -8.33 13.43
C HIS A 85 15.55 -7.46 13.06
N GLU A 86 15.75 -6.63 12.04
CA GLU A 86 14.68 -5.95 11.34
C GLU A 86 14.27 -6.75 10.09
N VAL A 87 13.00 -6.64 9.73
CA VAL A 87 12.45 -7.16 8.47
C VAL A 87 11.83 -5.98 7.73
N ALA A 88 12.39 -5.68 6.56
CA ALA A 88 11.89 -4.66 5.62
C ALA A 88 11.64 -5.32 4.26
N ILE A 89 10.39 -5.64 3.95
CA ILE A 89 10.06 -6.47 2.78
C ILE A 89 8.75 -6.06 2.10
N THR A 90 8.71 -6.22 0.77
CA THR A 90 7.48 -6.10 -0.01
C THR A 90 6.90 -7.49 -0.25
N THR A 91 5.59 -7.64 -0.06
CA THR A 91 4.91 -8.90 -0.31
C THR A 91 4.87 -9.24 -1.80
N GLY A 92 4.62 -10.52 -2.13
CA GLY A 92 4.19 -10.90 -3.45
C GLY A 92 2.79 -10.36 -3.81
N PRO A 93 2.36 -10.49 -5.08
CA PRO A 93 1.00 -10.17 -5.51
C PRO A 93 -0.07 -10.97 -4.74
N ALA A 94 -1.32 -10.52 -4.81
CA ALA A 94 -2.46 -11.18 -4.20
C ALA A 94 -2.64 -12.61 -4.75
N ILE A 95 -2.74 -13.58 -3.86
CA ILE A 95 -2.98 -15.00 -4.17
C ILE A 95 -4.42 -15.33 -3.76
N PRO A 96 -5.33 -15.59 -4.72
CA PRO A 96 -6.72 -15.89 -4.40
C PRO A 96 -6.86 -17.18 -3.57
N VAL A 97 -7.70 -17.12 -2.55
CA VAL A 97 -8.06 -18.29 -1.70
C VAL A 97 -9.55 -18.63 -1.76
N GLY A 98 -10.31 -17.99 -2.67
CA GLY A 98 -11.74 -18.21 -2.89
C GLY A 98 -12.63 -17.14 -2.27
N ASN A 99 -13.90 -17.10 -2.68
CA ASN A 99 -14.92 -16.16 -2.18
C ASN A 99 -14.51 -14.67 -2.22
N GLY A 100 -13.71 -14.29 -3.22
CA GLY A 100 -13.21 -12.91 -3.36
C GLY A 100 -12.12 -12.53 -2.35
N LYS A 101 -11.53 -13.49 -1.63
CA LYS A 101 -10.46 -13.29 -0.65
C LYS A 101 -9.10 -13.69 -1.20
N HIS A 102 -8.05 -13.11 -0.63
CA HIS A 102 -6.67 -13.43 -0.96
C HIS A 102 -5.76 -13.36 0.27
N ILE A 103 -4.55 -13.86 0.08
CA ILE A 103 -3.38 -13.69 0.96
C ILE A 103 -2.22 -13.16 0.11
N HIS A 104 -1.13 -12.78 0.75
CA HIS A 104 0.14 -12.53 0.08
C HIS A 104 1.22 -13.46 0.62
N PHE A 105 2.11 -13.92 -0.26
CA PHE A 105 3.30 -14.70 0.10
C PHE A 105 4.52 -13.79 0.26
N ILE A 106 5.40 -14.14 1.19
CA ILE A 106 6.62 -13.42 1.51
C ILE A 106 7.78 -14.41 1.52
N ASN A 107 8.86 -14.07 0.82
CA ASN A 107 10.15 -14.75 0.87
C ASN A 107 11.26 -13.69 0.85
N GLY A 108 12.20 -13.79 1.79
CA GLY A 108 13.33 -12.87 1.87
C GLY A 108 14.23 -13.16 3.06
N THR A 109 14.94 -12.15 3.54
CA THR A 109 15.86 -12.28 4.68
C THR A 109 15.65 -11.13 5.67
N THR A 110 16.12 -11.33 6.89
CA THR A 110 16.29 -10.27 7.88
C THR A 110 17.44 -9.32 7.50
N THR A 111 17.59 -8.21 8.24
CA THR A 111 18.84 -7.43 8.25
C THR A 111 20.00 -8.24 8.83
N LEU A 112 21.24 -7.83 8.53
CA LEU A 112 22.45 -8.37 9.16
C LEU A 112 22.55 -7.83 10.60
N ASP A 113 22.55 -8.73 11.58
CA ASP A 113 22.84 -8.46 12.99
C ASP A 113 23.61 -9.65 13.55
N ASP A 114 24.48 -9.43 14.53
CA ASP A 114 25.31 -10.50 15.13
C ASP A 114 26.06 -11.39 14.10
N ASP A 115 26.56 -10.76 13.04
CA ASP A 115 27.30 -11.38 11.91
C ASP A 115 26.52 -12.42 11.07
N HIS A 116 25.18 -12.49 11.18
CA HIS A 116 24.36 -13.35 10.32
C HIS A 116 22.99 -12.77 9.96
N VAL A 117 22.28 -13.50 9.10
CA VAL A 117 20.91 -13.21 8.66
C VAL A 117 20.09 -14.48 8.77
N HIS A 118 18.78 -14.34 8.87
CA HIS A 118 17.86 -15.46 8.69
C HIS A 118 17.04 -15.33 7.40
N GLU A 119 16.84 -16.45 6.74
CA GLU A 119 15.80 -16.58 5.72
C GLU A 119 14.39 -16.53 6.33
N LEU A 120 13.43 -16.06 5.54
CA LEU A 120 12.03 -15.88 5.88
C LEU A 120 11.17 -16.53 4.80
N GLU A 121 10.15 -17.29 5.20
CA GLU A 121 9.12 -17.76 4.28
C GLU A 121 7.79 -17.85 5.04
N PHE A 122 6.81 -17.03 4.66
CA PHE A 122 5.50 -17.01 5.30
C PHE A 122 4.43 -16.36 4.42
N THR A 123 3.19 -16.40 4.87
CA THR A 123 2.06 -15.70 4.25
C THR A 123 1.43 -14.74 5.22
N THR A 124 0.74 -13.73 4.67
CA THR A 124 -0.23 -12.98 5.45
C THR A 124 -1.43 -13.85 5.84
N LEU A 125 -2.21 -13.39 6.82
CA LEU A 125 -3.53 -13.92 7.11
C LEU A 125 -4.55 -13.43 6.06
N ILE A 126 -5.67 -14.13 5.94
CA ILE A 126 -6.71 -13.89 4.93
C ILE A 126 -7.35 -12.50 5.06
N ASP A 127 -7.67 -11.86 3.92
CA ASP A 127 -8.45 -10.61 3.93
C ASP A 127 -9.82 -10.81 4.59
N ARG A 128 -10.16 -9.89 5.51
CA ARG A 128 -11.44 -9.79 6.25
C ARG A 128 -12.01 -11.17 6.60
N PRO A 129 -11.43 -11.95 7.53
CA PRO A 129 -11.78 -13.35 7.75
C PRO A 129 -13.27 -13.61 8.08
N LEU A 130 -14.00 -12.58 8.53
CA LEU A 130 -15.39 -12.70 9.01
C LEU A 130 -16.46 -12.16 8.05
N LEU A 131 -16.09 -11.49 6.96
CA LEU A 131 -17.04 -10.80 6.05
C LEU A 131 -17.03 -11.39 4.64
#